data_AF-A0AAN9FY13-F1
#
_entry.id   AF-A0AAN9FY13-F1
#
_cell.length_a   1.000
_cell.length_b   1.000
_cell.length_c   1.000
_cell.angle_alpha   90.00
_cell.angle_beta   90.00
_cell.angle_gamma   90.00
#
_symmetry.space_group_name_H-M   'P 1'
#
loop_
_entity.id
_entity.type
_entity.pdbx_description
1 polymer ?
#
loop_
_entity_poly.entity_id
_entity_poly.type
_entity_poly.pdbx_seq_one_letter_code
_entity_poly.pdbx_strand_id
1 'polypeptide(L)' 'MPYGAGTRQCPGESLADVQLFLFFTAIMHQLRALTAHPNMTLEGALDHLLRPKPFCVKVEARD' A
#
# COMPACT_ATOMS: atom_id res chain seq x y z
N MET A 1 12.72 1.70 10.34
CA MET A 1 12.85 0.24 10.50
C MET A 1 11.45 -0.37 10.59
N PRO A 2 10.80 -0.65 9.44
CA PRO A 2 9.38 -1.02 9.39
C PRO A 2 9.09 -2.44 9.95
N TYR A 3 10.09 -3.31 9.98
CA TYR A 3 9.96 -4.71 10.41
C TYR A 3 10.63 -5.00 11.76
N GLY A 4 11.09 -3.98 12.49
CA GLY A 4 11.89 -4.17 13.70
C GLY A 4 13.31 -4.69 13.42
N ALA A 5 14.01 -5.14 14.47
CA ALA A 5 15.35 -5.73 14.39
C ALA A 5 15.64 -6.68 15.55
N GLY A 6 16.68 -7.50 15.39
CA GLY A 6 17.15 -8.43 16.41
C GLY A 6 16.27 -9.67 16.55
N THR A 7 16.24 -10.25 17.75
CA THR A 7 15.53 -11.53 18.00
C THR A 7 14.01 -11.47 17.86
N ARG A 8 13.44 -10.27 17.79
CA ARG A 8 11.99 -10.01 17.59
C ARG A 8 11.68 -9.28 16.29
N GLN A 9 12.61 -9.31 15.32
CA GLN A 9 12.35 -8.83 13.97
C GLN A 9 11.18 -9.60 13.34
N CYS A 10 10.42 -8.94 12.46
CA CYS A 10 9.30 -9.56 11.76
C CYS A 10 9.78 -10.81 11.02
N PRO A 11 9.26 -12.01 11.35
CA PRO A 11 9.66 -13.23 10.67
C PRO A 11 9.21 -13.26 9.20
N GLY A 12 8.30 -12.36 8.81
CA GLY A 12 7.75 -12.25 7.47
C GLY A 12 8.40 -11.19 6.58
N GLU A 13 9.49 -10.53 6.99
CA GLU A 13 10.10 -9.42 6.23
C GLU A 13 10.41 -9.77 4.77
N SER A 14 11.11 -10.88 4.52
CA SER A 14 11.47 -11.30 3.16
C SER A 14 10.24 -11.59 2.29
N LEU A 15 9.17 -12.13 2.89
CA LEU A 15 7.92 -12.38 2.19
C LEU A 15 7.16 -11.08 1.92
N ALA A 16 7.11 -10.18 2.90
CA ALA A 16 6.43 -8.89 2.79
C ALA A 16 7.05 -8.03 1.69
N ASP A 17 8.37 -7.99 1.60
CA ASP A 17 9.07 -7.21 0.57
C ASP A 17 8.81 -7.78 -0.84
N VAL A 18 8.85 -9.10 -1.00
CA VAL A 18 8.55 -9.75 -2.29
C VAL A 18 7.09 -9.52 -2.68
N GLN A 19 6.14 -9.67 -1.76
CA GLN A 19 4.73 -9.43 -2.02
C GLN A 19 4.48 -7.97 -2.39
N LEU A 20 5.00 -7.02 -1.62
CA LEU A 20 4.82 -5.60 -1.88
C LEU A 20 5.34 -5.24 -3.27
N PHE A 21 6.53 -5.72 -3.64
CA PHE A 21 7.10 -5.51 -4.96
C PHE A 21 6.22 -6.10 -6.07
N LEU A 22 5.86 -7.39 -5.97
CA LEU A 22 5.11 -8.08 -7.02
C LEU A 22 3.70 -7.51 -7.20
N PHE A 23 2.95 -7.30 -6.12
CA PHE A 23 1.61 -6.73 -6.20
C PHE A 23 1.65 -5.30 -6.73
N PHE A 24 2.53 -4.46 -6.18
CA PHE A 24 2.62 -3.06 -6.60
C PHE A 24 3.01 -2.94 -8.07
N THR A 25 4.06 -3.64 -8.50
CA THR A 25 4.53 -3.56 -9.88
C THR A 25 3.53 -4.14 -10.87
N ALA A 26 2.91 -5.29 -10.56
CA ALA A 26 1.88 -5.87 -11.43
C ALA A 26 0.68 -4.93 -11.59
N ILE A 27 0.18 -4.35 -10.49
CA ILE A 27 -0.92 -3.38 -10.52
C ILE A 27 -0.53 -2.16 -11.36
N MET A 28 0.62 -1.55 -11.12
CA MET A 28 1.03 -0.31 -11.81
C MET A 28 1.47 -0.53 -13.27
N HIS A 29 1.87 -1.76 -13.62
CA HIS A 29 2.19 -2.14 -14.98
C HIS A 29 0.92 -2.29 -15.83
N GLN A 30 -0.16 -2.79 -15.25
CA GLN A 30 -1.42 -3.06 -15.98
C GLN A 30 -2.47 -1.98 -15.81
N LEU A 31 -2.39 -1.18 -14.75
CA LEU A 31 -3.43 -0.22 -14.37
C LEU A 31 -2.83 1.17 -14.12
N ARG A 32 -3.60 2.18 -14.50
CA ARG A 32 -3.39 3.58 -14.09
C ARG A 32 -4.35 3.90 -12.95
N ALA A 33 -3.79 4.26 -11.79
CA ALA A 33 -4.55 4.77 -10.66
C ALA A 33 -4.74 6.29 -10.79
N LEU A 34 -5.99 6.73 -10.69
CA LEU A 34 -6.41 8.12 -10.77
C LEU A 34 -7.20 8.51 -9.52
N THR A 35 -7.19 9.81 -9.20
CA THR A 35 -8.02 10.34 -8.12
C THR A 35 -9.50 10.21 -8.49
N ALA A 36 -10.30 9.58 -7.62
CA ALA A 36 -11.74 9.43 -7.84
C ALA A 36 -12.50 10.74 -7.59
N HIS A 37 -12.03 11.54 -6.61
CA HIS A 37 -12.60 12.84 -6.27
C HIS A 37 -11.48 13.87 -6.06
N PRO A 38 -11.73 15.17 -6.36
CA PRO A 38 -10.75 16.23 -6.18
C PRO A 38 -10.35 16.44 -4.71
N ASN A 39 -11.25 16.13 -3.78
CA ASN A 39 -11.06 16.31 -2.34
C ASN A 39 -10.63 15.01 -1.63
N MET A 40 -9.72 14.26 -2.25
CA MET A 40 -9.11 13.09 -1.60
C MET A 40 -8.32 13.55 -0.37
N THR A 41 -8.58 12.95 0.79
CA THR A 41 -7.89 13.29 2.04
C THR A 41 -6.78 12.27 2.34
N LEU A 42 -5.66 12.74 2.90
CA LEU A 42 -4.54 11.89 3.34
C LEU A 42 -4.60 11.56 4.84
N GLU A 43 -5.75 11.77 5.47
CA GLU A 43 -5.94 11.49 6.88
C GLU A 43 -5.94 9.97 7.15
N GLY A 44 -5.16 9.58 8.16
CA GLY A 44 -5.15 8.23 8.70
C GLY A 44 -5.84 8.15 10.05
N ALA A 45 -6.41 6.99 10.34
CA ALA A 45 -6.77 6.59 11.70
C ALA A 45 -5.58 5.82 12.29
N LEU A 46 -5.11 6.27 13.45
CA LEU A 46 -4.10 5.56 14.23
C LEU A 46 -4.81 4.72 15.29
N ASP A 47 -4.75 3.40 15.13
CA ASP A 47 -5.14 2.42 16.13
C ASP A 47 -3.92 1.53 16.41
N HIS A 48 -4.01 0.20 16.30
CA HIS A 48 -2.85 -0.70 16.38
C HIS A 48 -1.87 -0.54 15.19
N LEU A 49 -2.37 -0.02 14.07
CA LEU A 49 -1.63 0.30 12.84
C LEU A 49 -2.16 1.62 12.28
N LEU A 50 -1.31 2.37 11.59
CA LEU A 50 -1.73 3.53 10.81
C LEU A 50 -2.44 3.06 9.54
N ARG A 51 -3.72 3.39 9.41
CA ARG A 51 -4.54 3.04 8.24
C ARG A 51 -5.20 4.29 7.66
N PRO A 52 -5.24 4.48 6.33
CA PRO A 52 -5.98 5.58 5.74
C PRO A 52 -7.48 5.46 6.07
N LYS A 53 -8.18 6.59 6.20
CA LYS A 53 -9.66 6.59 6.20
C LYS A 53 -10.18 6.02 4.87
N PRO A 54 -11.40 5.46 4.82
CA PRO A 54 -11.96 4.92 3.57
C PRO A 54 -11.90 5.92 2.41
N PHE A 55 -11.38 5.49 1.27
CA PHE A 55 -11.23 6.30 0.06
C PHE A 55 -11.54 5.48 -1.19
N CYS A 56 -11.87 6.18 -2.28
CA CYS A 56 -12.08 5.57 -3.60
C CYS A 56 -10.96 5.97 -4.55
N VAL A 57 -10.56 5.05 -5.43
CA VAL A 57 -9.60 5.28 -6.51
C VAL A 57 -10.28 4.90 -7.81
N LYS A 58 -10.10 5.70 -8.85
CA LYS A 58 -10.49 5.31 -10.20
C LYS A 58 -9.33 4.55 -10.83
N VAL A 59 -9.57 3.38 -11.38
CA VAL A 59 -8.57 2.57 -12.08
C VAL A 59 -8.96 2.39 -13.53
N GLU A 60 -7.98 2.53 -14.41
CA GLU A 60 -8.10 2.36 -15.86
C GLU A 60 -7.03 1.37 -16.34
N ALA A 61 -7.32 0.58 -17.36
CA ALA A 61 -6.32 -0.29 -17.97
C ALA A 61 -5.20 0.56 -18.61
N ARG A 62 -3.97 0.04 -18.55
CA ARG A 62 -2.79 0.64 -19.17
C ARG A 62 -2.44 -0.17 -20.42
N ASP A 63 -2.31 0.53 -21.54
CA ASP A 63 -1.89 -0.03 -22.84
C ASP A 63 -0.44 -0.53 -22.83
#